data_AF-A0A252A6B5-F1
#
_entry.id   AF-A0A252A6B5-F1
#
_cell.length_a   1.000
_cell.length_b   1.000
_cell.length_c   1.000
_cell.angle_alpha   90.00
_cell.angle_beta   90.00
_cell.angle_gamma   90.00
#
_symmetry.space_group_name_H-M   'P 1'
#
loop_
_entity.id
_entity.type
_entity.pdbx_description
1 polymer ?
#
loop_
_entity_poly.entity_id
_entity_poly.type
_entity_poly.pdbx_seq_one_letter_code
_entity_poly.pdbx_strand_id
1 'polypeptide(L)'
;MSLSRLSVELIPRSTEALLDDVASVKALFPAADTLNVPDLMRFPLRSWDAAALIRPHFARVVPHIRAIDVAPDAPLPGADQPGLEEVLVVHGDPPADLSHRTYPNSTESIIRRYKKEAPHLRIYAAFDPYRRAPWQELEDVARKKEAGAEGFFTQPVFDLKLFDLCREWLRDETVFWGLSPVIGPRSRSYWETTNHVVFPKDFEPTLEANIHFAQTVLRHLSQEKGRAYLMPLRVKLDQYLPPLIEALA
;
A
#
# COMPACT_ATOMS: atom_id res chain seq x y z
N MET A 1 -13.26 -20.07 -1.98
CA MET A 1 -12.92 -19.15 -3.10
C MET A 1 -11.73 -18.34 -2.63
N SER A 2 -10.73 -18.03 -3.48
CA SER A 2 -9.47 -17.42 -3.01
C SER A 2 -9.13 -16.12 -3.72
N LEU A 3 -8.46 -15.21 -3.02
CA LEU A 3 -7.83 -14.03 -3.60
C LEU A 3 -6.79 -14.42 -4.65
N SER A 4 -6.57 -13.55 -5.64
CA SER A 4 -5.44 -13.68 -6.56
C SER A 4 -4.12 -13.30 -5.89
N ARG A 5 -4.13 -12.28 -5.02
CA ARG A 5 -2.97 -11.85 -4.23
C ARG A 5 -3.40 -11.23 -2.91
N LEU A 6 -2.65 -11.49 -1.85
CA LEU A 6 -2.84 -10.91 -0.53
C LEU A 6 -1.52 -10.34 -0.01
N SER A 7 -1.47 -9.02 0.13
CA SER A 7 -0.32 -8.28 0.65
C SER A 7 -0.48 -7.89 2.11
N VAL A 8 0.61 -7.82 2.86
CA VAL A 8 0.66 -7.20 4.20
C VAL A 8 1.73 -6.10 4.23
N GLU A 9 1.35 -4.92 4.73
CA GLU A 9 2.29 -3.82 4.96
C GLU A 9 3.14 -4.07 6.20
N LEU A 10 4.46 -3.97 6.05
CA LEU A 10 5.38 -3.99 7.17
C LEU A 10 6.15 -2.67 7.24
N ILE A 11 6.14 -2.05 8.42
CA ILE A 11 6.81 -0.77 8.65
C ILE A 11 8.30 -1.00 8.96
N PRO A 12 9.25 -0.46 8.17
CA PRO A 12 10.67 -0.76 8.30
C PRO A 12 11.32 0.06 9.44
N ARG A 13 10.92 -0.21 10.70
CA ARG A 13 11.39 0.55 11.88
C ARG A 13 12.89 0.35 12.14
N SER A 14 13.33 -0.91 12.04
CA SER A 14 14.73 -1.35 12.04
C SER A 14 14.81 -2.68 11.31
N THR A 15 16.03 -3.14 11.03
CA THR A 15 16.29 -4.45 10.44
C THR A 15 15.69 -5.58 11.28
N GLU A 16 15.92 -5.56 12.60
CA GLU A 16 15.49 -6.60 13.53
C GLU A 16 13.96 -6.63 13.63
N ALA A 17 13.34 -5.47 13.87
CA ALA A 17 11.89 -5.36 13.97
C ALA A 17 11.19 -5.79 12.68
N LEU A 18 11.77 -5.48 11.52
CA LEU A 18 11.21 -5.90 10.24
C LEU A 18 11.30 -7.42 10.04
N LEU A 19 12.42 -8.05 10.42
CA LEU A 19 12.57 -9.51 10.34
C LEU A 19 11.61 -10.24 11.32
N ASP A 20 11.41 -9.69 12.51
CA ASP A 20 10.43 -10.20 13.48
C ASP A 20 8.99 -10.08 12.94
N ASP A 21 8.65 -8.95 12.32
CA ASP A 21 7.35 -8.74 11.66
C ASP A 21 7.15 -9.74 10.50
N VAL A 22 8.18 -10.00 9.68
CA VAL A 22 8.14 -11.02 8.60
C VAL A 22 7.89 -12.42 9.15
N ALA A 23 8.62 -12.80 10.20
CA ALA A 23 8.42 -14.10 10.86
C ALA A 23 7.01 -14.22 11.43
N SER A 24 6.49 -13.14 12.02
CA SER A 24 5.13 -13.06 12.55
C SER A 24 4.08 -13.23 11.45
N VAL A 25 4.21 -12.54 10.30
CA VAL A 25 3.25 -12.71 9.19
C VAL A 25 3.23 -14.16 8.69
N LYS A 26 4.40 -14.79 8.52
CA LYS A 26 4.47 -16.19 8.09
C LYS A 26 3.77 -17.16 9.04
N ALA A 27 3.93 -16.93 10.35
CA ALA A 27 3.37 -17.80 11.37
C ALA A 27 1.86 -17.56 11.57
N LEU A 28 1.45 -16.29 11.61
CA LEU A 28 0.11 -15.87 12.00
C LEU A 28 -0.85 -15.78 10.82
N PHE A 29 -0.33 -15.60 9.60
CA PHE A 29 -1.13 -15.31 8.42
C PHE A 29 -0.52 -15.88 7.14
N PRO A 30 -0.36 -17.22 7.04
CA PRO A 30 0.31 -17.88 5.91
C PRO A 30 -0.42 -17.72 4.57
N ALA A 31 -1.64 -17.18 4.57
CA ALA A 31 -2.38 -16.86 3.36
C ALA A 31 -1.81 -15.65 2.60
N ALA A 32 -1.01 -14.80 3.25
CA ALA A 32 -0.32 -13.70 2.56
C ALA A 32 0.79 -14.23 1.64
N ASP A 33 0.78 -13.80 0.39
CA ASP A 33 1.77 -14.16 -0.64
C ASP A 33 2.62 -12.96 -1.09
N THR A 34 2.28 -11.76 -0.62
CA THR A 34 3.00 -10.51 -0.92
C THR A 34 3.29 -9.74 0.39
N LEU A 35 4.45 -9.08 0.46
CA LEU A 35 4.72 -8.04 1.46
C LEU A 35 4.90 -6.72 0.74
N ASN A 36 4.48 -5.62 1.36
CA ASN A 36 4.82 -4.29 0.88
C ASN A 36 5.41 -3.47 2.01
N VAL A 37 6.29 -2.55 1.65
CA VAL A 37 7.10 -1.81 2.62
C VAL A 37 7.06 -0.32 2.26
N PRO A 38 6.46 0.53 3.10
CA PRO A 38 6.41 1.95 2.86
C PRO A 38 7.76 2.58 3.16
N ASP A 39 8.08 3.62 2.41
CA ASP A 39 9.30 4.41 2.58
C ASP A 39 8.99 5.62 3.47
N LEU A 40 9.40 5.54 4.73
CA LEU A 40 9.01 6.50 5.76
C LEU A 40 10.24 7.21 6.31
N MET A 41 10.35 8.50 6.04
CA MET A 41 11.52 9.32 6.40
C MET A 41 11.91 9.35 7.88
N ARG A 42 10.97 9.03 8.77
CA ARG A 42 11.25 8.94 10.20
C ARG A 42 12.08 7.70 10.58
N PHE A 43 12.26 6.76 9.65
CA PHE A 43 13.06 5.56 9.84
C PHE A 43 14.23 5.54 8.85
N PRO A 44 15.40 5.03 9.27
CA PRO A 44 16.61 5.07 8.45
C PRO A 44 16.60 4.06 7.31
N LEU A 45 15.83 2.98 7.43
CA LEU A 45 15.80 1.90 6.47
C LEU A 45 14.89 2.27 5.29
N ARG A 46 15.48 2.46 4.10
CA ARG A 46 14.70 2.71 2.87
C ARG A 46 13.93 1.46 2.48
N SER A 47 12.78 1.65 1.84
CA SER A 47 11.88 0.55 1.48
C SER A 47 12.52 -0.51 0.58
N TRP A 48 13.37 -0.12 -0.38
CA TRP A 48 14.04 -1.06 -1.28
C TRP A 48 15.17 -1.83 -0.59
N ASP A 49 15.88 -1.20 0.36
CA ASP A 49 16.86 -1.89 1.21
C ASP A 49 16.16 -2.91 2.12
N ALA A 50 15.02 -2.53 2.70
CA ALA A 50 14.15 -3.45 3.42
C ALA A 50 13.66 -4.60 2.51
N ALA A 51 13.31 -4.33 1.25
CA ALA A 51 12.95 -5.37 0.31
C ALA A 51 14.10 -6.35 0.05
N ALA A 52 15.35 -5.87 -0.05
CA ALA A 52 16.51 -6.74 -0.19
C ALA A 52 16.69 -7.67 1.02
N LEU A 53 16.47 -7.13 2.22
CA LEU A 53 16.58 -7.86 3.47
C LEU A 53 15.54 -8.99 3.58
N ILE A 54 14.28 -8.74 3.21
CA ILE A 54 13.18 -9.68 3.50
C ILE A 54 12.86 -10.65 2.37
N ARG A 55 13.33 -10.39 1.13
CA ARG A 55 13.10 -11.27 -0.03
C ARG A 55 13.58 -12.73 0.13
N PRO A 56 14.70 -13.02 0.83
CA PRO A 56 15.07 -14.40 1.15
C PRO A 56 14.01 -15.16 1.95
N HIS A 57 13.17 -14.43 2.67
CA HIS A 57 12.07 -14.99 3.44
C HIS A 57 10.75 -14.95 2.67
N PHE A 58 10.56 -13.99 1.78
CA PHE A 58 9.26 -13.72 1.20
C PHE A 58 9.41 -13.33 -0.29
N ALA A 59 8.96 -14.21 -1.19
CA ALA A 59 9.33 -14.12 -2.60
C ALA A 59 8.87 -12.82 -3.29
N ARG A 60 7.67 -12.33 -2.95
CA ARG A 60 7.09 -11.11 -3.56
C ARG A 60 7.12 -9.97 -2.55
N VAL A 61 7.88 -8.93 -2.86
CA VAL A 61 8.00 -7.74 -2.04
C VAL A 61 7.85 -6.49 -2.90
N VAL A 62 7.00 -5.56 -2.46
CA VAL A 62 6.71 -4.30 -3.16
C VAL A 62 7.16 -3.12 -2.28
N PRO A 63 8.38 -2.59 -2.46
CA PRO A 63 8.79 -1.36 -1.79
C PRO A 63 8.07 -0.15 -2.38
N HIS A 64 7.69 0.80 -1.52
CA HIS A 64 7.15 2.08 -1.96
C HIS A 64 8.28 3.03 -2.30
N ILE A 65 8.19 3.76 -3.40
CA ILE A 65 9.20 4.74 -3.82
C ILE A 65 8.54 6.12 -3.81
N ARG A 66 9.07 7.04 -3.00
CA ARG A 66 8.62 8.43 -2.96
C ARG A 66 9.21 9.19 -4.14
N ALA A 67 8.36 9.64 -5.06
CA ALA A 67 8.79 10.31 -6.28
C ALA A 67 9.60 11.58 -5.99
N ILE A 68 9.21 12.35 -4.97
CA ILE A 68 9.90 13.59 -4.57
C ILE A 68 11.28 13.37 -3.98
N ASP A 69 11.69 12.13 -3.65
CA ASP A 69 13.02 11.83 -3.13
C ASP A 69 14.00 11.33 -4.20
N VAL A 70 13.53 11.05 -5.42
CA VAL A 70 14.38 10.51 -6.48
C VAL A 70 15.18 11.62 -7.14
N ALA A 71 16.50 11.63 -6.94
CA ALA A 71 17.34 12.60 -7.63
C ALA A 71 17.33 12.35 -9.16
N PRO A 72 17.22 13.39 -10.01
CA PRO A 72 17.17 13.25 -11.46
C PRO A 72 18.32 12.43 -12.06
N ASP A 73 19.53 12.61 -11.53
CA ASP A 73 20.76 11.99 -12.07
C ASP A 73 21.25 10.77 -11.26
N ALA A 74 20.53 10.37 -10.21
CA ALA A 74 20.88 9.19 -9.41
C ALA A 74 20.17 7.94 -9.95
N PRO A 75 20.72 6.72 -9.76
CA PRO A 75 20.04 5.47 -10.10
C PRO A 75 18.64 5.39 -9.49
N LEU A 76 17.72 4.75 -10.22
CA LEU A 76 16.37 4.52 -9.71
C LEU A 76 16.40 3.55 -8.52
N PRO A 77 15.72 3.88 -7.41
CA PRO A 77 15.67 2.99 -6.25
C PRO A 77 15.22 1.56 -6.60
N GLY A 78 15.99 0.56 -6.19
CA GLY A 78 15.69 -0.86 -6.46
C GLY A 78 15.88 -1.32 -7.91
N ALA A 79 16.23 -0.45 -8.86
CA ALA A 79 16.33 -0.82 -10.29
C ALA A 79 17.37 -1.90 -10.58
N ASP A 80 18.50 -1.89 -9.88
CA ASP A 80 19.58 -2.87 -10.08
C ASP A 80 19.52 -4.02 -9.06
N GLN A 81 18.44 -4.09 -8.26
CA GLN A 81 18.34 -5.05 -7.17
C GLN A 81 17.97 -6.45 -7.68
N PRO A 82 18.84 -7.47 -7.54
CA PRO A 82 18.64 -8.76 -8.19
C PRO A 82 17.34 -9.45 -7.78
N GLY A 83 16.42 -9.64 -8.72
CA GLY A 83 15.13 -10.32 -8.55
C GLY A 83 14.04 -9.50 -7.84
N LEU A 84 14.24 -8.18 -7.66
CA LEU A 84 13.12 -7.31 -7.37
C LEU A 84 12.30 -7.22 -8.66
N GLU A 85 10.99 -7.40 -8.57
CA GLU A 85 10.10 -7.47 -9.74
C GLU A 85 9.05 -6.36 -9.74
N GLU A 86 8.79 -5.74 -8.59
CA GLU A 86 7.63 -4.88 -8.40
C GLU A 86 7.97 -3.70 -7.50
N VAL A 87 7.49 -2.50 -7.83
CA VAL A 87 7.60 -1.30 -6.97
C VAL A 87 6.29 -0.51 -6.99
N LEU A 88 5.99 0.20 -5.90
CA LEU A 88 4.85 1.12 -5.82
C LEU A 88 5.36 2.56 -5.80
N VAL A 89 5.11 3.34 -6.83
CA VAL A 89 5.49 4.76 -6.85
C VAL A 89 4.38 5.61 -6.23
N VAL A 90 4.74 6.36 -5.20
CA VAL A 90 3.87 7.33 -4.54
C VAL A 90 4.45 8.73 -4.71
N HIS A 91 3.65 9.78 -4.62
CA HIS A 91 4.19 11.15 -4.68
C HIS A 91 5.17 11.39 -3.51
N GLY A 92 4.73 11.04 -2.29
CA GLY A 92 5.42 11.30 -1.04
C GLY A 92 4.89 12.58 -0.38
N ASP A 93 4.63 12.53 0.93
CA ASP A 93 4.23 13.73 1.68
C ASP A 93 5.43 14.66 1.86
N PRO A 94 5.24 16.00 1.97
CA PRO A 94 6.33 16.92 2.27
C PRO A 94 7.09 16.54 3.54
N PRO A 95 8.43 16.67 3.55
CA PRO A 95 9.21 16.37 4.75
C PRO A 95 8.90 17.38 5.86
N ALA A 96 8.87 16.90 7.11
CA ALA A 96 8.74 17.78 8.27
C ALA A 96 10.02 18.60 8.51
N ASP A 97 11.18 18.03 8.15
CA ASP A 97 12.46 18.71 8.17
C ASP A 97 12.71 19.39 6.81
N LEU A 98 12.74 20.73 6.82
CA LEU A 98 12.96 21.55 5.62
C LEU A 98 14.38 21.44 5.05
N SER A 99 15.33 20.87 5.80
CA SER A 99 16.67 20.57 5.28
C SER A 99 16.72 19.31 4.41
N HIS A 100 15.67 18.47 4.49
CA HIS A 100 15.56 17.29 3.63
C HIS A 100 15.33 17.72 2.18
N ARG A 101 16.28 17.37 1.32
CA ARG A 101 16.22 17.72 -0.10
C ARG A 101 15.15 16.88 -0.80
N THR A 102 14.23 17.58 -1.47
CA THR A 102 13.27 16.99 -2.39
C THR A 102 13.53 17.47 -3.82
N TYR A 103 12.92 16.78 -4.78
CA TYR A 103 13.00 17.05 -6.20
C TYR A 103 11.60 17.30 -6.75
N PRO A 104 11.45 18.17 -7.76
CA PRO A 104 10.15 18.56 -8.33
C PRO A 104 9.60 17.47 -9.28
N ASN A 105 9.64 16.22 -8.85
CA ASN A 105 9.15 15.08 -9.62
C ASN A 105 7.65 14.88 -9.40
N SER A 106 6.96 14.53 -10.48
CA SER A 106 5.64 13.92 -10.42
C SER A 106 5.76 12.40 -10.26
N THR A 107 4.68 11.74 -9.83
CA THR A 107 4.62 10.28 -9.82
C THR A 107 4.79 9.74 -11.25
N GLU A 108 4.16 10.37 -12.23
CA GLU A 108 4.19 10.02 -13.65
C GLU A 108 5.59 10.14 -14.25
N SER A 109 6.35 11.19 -13.91
CA SER A 109 7.73 11.34 -14.38
C SER A 109 8.63 10.22 -13.88
N ILE A 110 8.45 9.77 -12.63
CA ILE A 110 9.21 8.65 -12.07
C ILE A 110 8.77 7.32 -12.67
N ILE A 111 7.47 7.09 -12.88
CA ILE A 111 6.97 5.90 -13.56
C ILE A 111 7.57 5.79 -14.97
N ARG A 112 7.53 6.87 -15.78
CA ARG A 112 8.14 6.88 -17.12
C ARG A 112 9.64 6.56 -17.06
N ARG A 113 10.33 7.09 -16.04
CA ARG A 113 11.75 6.82 -15.82
C ARG A 113 12.00 5.34 -15.53
N TYR A 114 11.22 4.71 -14.65
CA TYR A 114 11.27 3.26 -14.41
C TYR A 114 11.01 2.46 -15.68
N LYS A 115 9.99 2.81 -16.47
CA LYS A 115 9.71 2.09 -17.73
C LYS A 115 10.86 2.19 -18.73
N LYS A 116 11.63 3.29 -18.72
CA LYS A 116 12.79 3.49 -19.59
C LYS A 116 14.04 2.77 -19.08
N GLU A 117 14.35 2.93 -17.80
CA GLU A 117 15.65 2.53 -17.22
C GLU A 117 15.61 1.14 -16.55
N ALA A 118 14.44 0.70 -16.08
CA ALA A 118 14.25 -0.58 -15.41
C ALA A 118 12.96 -1.29 -15.91
N PRO A 119 12.85 -1.59 -17.22
CA PRO A 119 11.62 -2.14 -17.80
C PRO A 119 11.21 -3.52 -17.26
N HIS A 120 12.13 -4.20 -16.57
CA HIS A 120 11.86 -5.48 -15.90
C HIS A 120 11.01 -5.33 -14.63
N LEU A 121 10.93 -4.13 -14.05
CA LEU A 121 10.08 -3.84 -12.90
C LEU A 121 8.64 -3.53 -13.35
N ARG A 122 7.69 -4.20 -12.71
CA ARG A 122 6.28 -3.85 -12.74
C ARG A 122 6.03 -2.68 -11.82
N ILE A 123 5.43 -1.63 -12.35
CA ILE A 123 5.25 -0.37 -11.61
C ILE A 123 3.79 -0.21 -11.21
N TYR A 124 3.52 -0.15 -9.91
CA TYR A 124 2.22 0.21 -9.36
C TYR A 124 2.20 1.70 -8.98
N ALA A 125 1.00 2.27 -8.89
CA ALA A 125 0.79 3.63 -8.42
C ALA A 125 -0.28 3.71 -7.33
N ALA A 126 -0.34 4.80 -6.57
CA ALA A 126 -1.39 5.01 -5.59
C ALA A 126 -2.69 5.50 -6.24
N PHE A 127 -3.82 5.10 -5.66
CA PHE A 127 -5.17 5.66 -5.88
C PHE A 127 -5.74 6.12 -4.53
N ASP A 128 -6.18 7.37 -4.42
CA ASP A 128 -6.72 7.95 -3.18
C ASP A 128 -8.10 8.57 -3.43
N PRO A 129 -9.20 7.89 -3.02
CA PRO A 129 -10.55 8.37 -3.28
C PRO A 129 -10.98 9.53 -2.35
N TYR A 130 -10.12 9.98 -1.43
CA TYR A 130 -10.50 10.94 -0.37
C TYR A 130 -9.98 12.36 -0.60
N ARG A 131 -8.83 12.53 -1.26
CA ARG A 131 -8.14 13.83 -1.28
C ARG A 131 -8.66 14.82 -2.32
N ARG A 132 -9.28 14.34 -3.39
CA ARG A 132 -9.68 15.15 -4.56
C ARG A 132 -11.04 14.73 -5.08
N ALA A 133 -11.64 15.57 -5.93
CA ALA A 133 -12.91 15.23 -6.55
C ALA A 133 -12.76 13.94 -7.41
N PRO A 134 -13.77 13.06 -7.48
CA PRO A 134 -13.66 11.78 -8.19
C PRO A 134 -13.10 11.89 -9.61
N TRP A 135 -13.59 12.82 -10.41
CA TRP A 135 -13.13 13.01 -11.79
C TRP A 135 -11.64 13.40 -11.88
N GLN A 136 -11.12 14.17 -10.91
CA GLN A 136 -9.71 14.55 -10.87
C GLN A 136 -8.82 13.35 -10.53
N GLU A 137 -9.29 12.47 -9.64
CA GLU A 137 -8.56 11.25 -9.30
C GLU A 137 -8.58 10.25 -10.46
N LEU A 138 -9.67 10.17 -11.23
CA LEU A 138 -9.72 9.34 -12.45
C LEU A 138 -8.83 9.88 -13.58
N GLU A 139 -8.75 11.20 -13.75
CA GLU A 139 -7.75 11.80 -14.64
C GLU A 139 -6.31 11.48 -14.19
N ASP A 140 -6.06 11.46 -12.87
CA ASP A 140 -4.77 11.10 -12.30
C ASP A 140 -4.40 9.63 -12.55
N VAL A 141 -5.38 8.73 -12.39
CA VAL A 141 -5.27 7.32 -12.78
C VAL A 141 -4.92 7.20 -14.26
N ALA A 142 -5.64 7.89 -15.15
CA ALA A 142 -5.37 7.86 -16.58
C ALA A 142 -3.94 8.34 -16.92
N ARG A 143 -3.48 9.43 -16.31
CA ARG A 143 -2.10 9.93 -16.48
C ARG A 143 -1.05 8.93 -15.99
N LYS A 144 -1.28 8.28 -14.84
CA LYS A 144 -0.39 7.24 -14.30
C LYS A 144 -0.34 6.00 -15.21
N LYS A 145 -1.47 5.59 -15.79
CA LYS A 145 -1.52 4.50 -16.79
C LYS A 145 -0.73 4.85 -18.04
N GLU A 146 -0.94 6.05 -18.59
CA GLU A 146 -0.20 6.54 -19.76
C GLU A 146 1.31 6.60 -19.49
N ALA A 147 1.71 6.95 -18.27
CA ALA A 147 3.10 6.92 -17.85
C ALA A 147 3.69 5.49 -17.75
N GLY A 148 2.83 4.47 -17.65
CA GLY A 148 3.21 3.05 -17.63
C GLY A 148 2.94 2.33 -16.31
N ALA A 149 2.06 2.84 -15.44
CA ALA A 149 1.58 2.08 -14.29
C ALA A 149 0.78 0.85 -14.75
N GLU A 150 1.04 -0.30 -14.12
CA GLU A 150 0.43 -1.60 -14.43
C GLU A 150 -0.65 -2.00 -13.41
N GLY A 151 -0.91 -1.15 -12.42
CA GLY A 151 -1.96 -1.34 -11.43
C GLY A 151 -1.89 -0.32 -10.29
N PHE A 152 -2.82 -0.42 -9.36
CA PHE A 152 -3.04 0.56 -8.31
C PHE A 152 -3.13 -0.06 -6.92
N PHE A 153 -2.55 0.62 -5.93
CA PHE A 153 -2.80 0.37 -4.52
C PHE A 153 -3.69 1.50 -4.00
N THR A 154 -4.82 1.15 -3.38
CA THR A 154 -5.70 2.17 -2.84
C THR A 154 -5.23 2.65 -1.46
N GLN A 155 -5.50 3.90 -1.14
CA GLN A 155 -5.69 4.27 0.27
C GLN A 155 -6.76 3.33 0.87
N PRO A 156 -6.67 2.94 2.17
CA PRO A 156 -7.66 2.07 2.75
C PRO A 156 -9.07 2.59 2.64
N VAL A 157 -9.99 1.69 2.30
CA VAL A 157 -11.42 1.97 2.31
C VAL A 157 -11.99 1.66 3.70
N PHE A 158 -12.99 2.44 4.12
CA PHE A 158 -13.64 2.32 5.43
C PHE A 158 -15.18 2.29 5.34
N ASP A 159 -15.73 2.27 4.12
CA ASP A 159 -17.15 2.26 3.84
C ASP A 159 -17.42 1.37 2.61
N LEU A 160 -18.43 0.51 2.69
CA LEU A 160 -18.74 -0.45 1.63
C LEU A 160 -19.30 0.24 0.37
N LYS A 161 -20.04 1.34 0.53
CA LYS A 161 -20.60 2.06 -0.64
C LYS A 161 -19.49 2.75 -1.42
N LEU A 162 -18.52 3.36 -0.73
CA LEU A 162 -17.34 3.92 -1.36
C LEU A 162 -16.47 2.84 -1.99
N PHE A 163 -16.30 1.69 -1.33
CA PHE A 163 -15.59 0.55 -1.91
C PHE A 163 -16.24 0.08 -3.22
N ASP A 164 -17.56 -0.11 -3.24
CA ASP A 164 -18.28 -0.51 -4.45
C ASP A 164 -18.17 0.54 -5.56
N LEU A 165 -18.27 1.83 -5.21
CA LEU A 165 -18.10 2.91 -6.18
C LEU A 165 -16.69 2.94 -6.78
N CYS A 166 -15.66 2.79 -5.95
CA CYS A 166 -14.28 2.72 -6.43
C CYS A 166 -14.04 1.49 -7.32
N ARG A 167 -14.68 0.35 -7.00
CA ARG A 167 -14.61 -0.86 -7.84
C ARG A 167 -15.20 -0.62 -9.22
N GLU A 168 -16.33 0.06 -9.31
CA GLU A 168 -16.91 0.44 -10.60
C GLU A 168 -15.99 1.36 -11.40
N TRP A 169 -15.34 2.32 -10.72
CA TRP A 169 -14.39 3.22 -11.36
C TRP A 169 -13.12 2.55 -11.89
N LEU A 170 -12.65 1.49 -11.21
CA LEU A 170 -11.40 0.79 -11.50
C LEU A 170 -11.61 -0.63 -12.04
N ARG A 171 -12.80 -0.92 -12.59
CA ARG A 171 -13.25 -2.27 -12.98
C ARG A 171 -12.30 -3.02 -13.93
N ASP A 172 -11.59 -2.29 -14.79
CA ASP A 172 -10.68 -2.86 -15.79
C ASP A 172 -9.20 -2.76 -15.37
N GLU A 173 -8.93 -2.36 -14.13
CA GLU A 173 -7.59 -2.18 -13.59
C GLU A 173 -7.15 -3.33 -12.68
N THR A 174 -5.84 -3.53 -12.56
CA THR A 174 -5.29 -4.34 -11.47
C THR A 174 -5.26 -3.49 -10.20
N VAL A 175 -6.11 -3.81 -9.22
CA VAL A 175 -6.20 -3.05 -7.95
C VAL A 175 -5.91 -3.92 -6.74
N PHE A 176 -5.04 -3.42 -5.85
CA PHE A 176 -4.87 -3.89 -4.49
C PHE A 176 -5.69 -3.00 -3.55
N TRP A 177 -6.78 -3.55 -3.02
CA TRP A 177 -7.66 -2.83 -2.11
C TRP A 177 -7.06 -2.76 -0.71
N GLY A 178 -6.77 -1.54 -0.26
CA GLY A 178 -6.23 -1.26 1.06
C GLY A 178 -7.25 -1.48 2.17
N LEU A 179 -6.83 -2.13 3.25
CA LEU A 179 -7.62 -2.31 4.47
C LEU A 179 -6.72 -1.99 5.66
N SER A 180 -7.14 -1.05 6.51
CA SER A 180 -6.39 -0.64 7.71
C SER A 180 -7.34 -0.62 8.91
N PRO A 181 -6.90 -1.05 10.10
CA PRO A 181 -7.64 -0.78 11.31
C PRO A 181 -7.48 0.68 11.75
N VAL A 182 -8.56 1.27 12.27
CA VAL A 182 -8.56 2.60 12.91
C VAL A 182 -9.05 2.47 14.34
N ILE A 183 -8.11 2.48 15.29
CA ILE A 183 -8.43 2.19 16.70
C ILE A 183 -8.37 3.45 17.56
N GLY A 184 -9.50 3.77 18.18
CA GLY A 184 -9.65 4.89 19.09
C GLY A 184 -9.67 6.28 18.43
N PRO A 185 -10.00 7.33 19.21
CA PRO A 185 -10.22 8.68 18.69
C PRO A 185 -8.98 9.31 18.06
N ARG A 186 -7.78 8.99 18.57
CA ARG A 186 -6.52 9.53 18.03
C ARG A 186 -6.20 9.00 16.63
N SER A 187 -6.46 7.70 16.37
CA SER A 187 -6.25 7.13 15.04
C SER A 187 -7.26 7.72 14.06
N ARG A 188 -8.53 7.78 14.45
CA ARG A 188 -9.60 8.39 13.65
C ARG A 188 -9.27 9.84 13.26
N SER A 189 -8.90 10.67 14.24
CA SER A 189 -8.54 12.07 13.99
C SER A 189 -7.36 12.20 13.01
N TYR A 190 -6.35 11.32 13.09
CA TYR A 190 -5.26 11.31 12.12
C TYR A 190 -5.76 11.03 10.69
N TRP A 191 -6.63 10.04 10.52
CA TRP A 191 -7.21 9.72 9.21
C TRP A 191 -8.08 10.85 8.65
N GLU A 192 -8.90 11.50 9.48
CA GLU A 192 -9.74 12.64 9.08
C GLU A 192 -8.91 13.86 8.70
N THR A 193 -7.85 14.17 9.46
CA THR A 193 -7.09 15.42 9.29
C THR A 193 -5.93 15.31 8.30
N THR A 194 -5.24 14.16 8.26
CA THR A 194 -4.04 13.97 7.43
C THR A 194 -4.36 13.28 6.12
N ASN A 195 -5.25 12.28 6.14
CA ASN A 195 -5.64 11.53 4.94
C ASN A 195 -6.98 11.98 4.35
N HIS A 196 -7.63 12.98 4.96
CA HIS A 196 -8.92 13.52 4.52
C HIS A 196 -10.04 12.47 4.43
N VAL A 197 -9.94 11.39 5.20
CA VAL A 197 -10.95 10.34 5.22
C VAL A 197 -12.24 10.88 5.82
N VAL A 198 -13.34 10.67 5.10
CA VAL A 198 -14.69 10.89 5.61
C VAL A 198 -15.26 9.53 6.00
N PHE A 199 -15.30 9.27 7.30
CA PHE A 199 -15.87 8.03 7.83
C PHE A 199 -17.41 8.03 7.71
N PRO A 200 -18.04 6.87 7.49
CA PRO A 200 -19.50 6.76 7.56
C PRO A 200 -19.99 7.07 8.97
N LYS A 201 -21.25 7.50 9.10
CA LYS A 201 -21.81 8.01 10.36
C LYS A 201 -21.76 6.98 11.49
N ASP A 202 -21.91 5.71 11.14
CA ASP A 202 -21.89 4.53 11.99
C ASP A 202 -20.49 3.89 12.09
N PHE A 203 -19.43 4.57 11.65
CA PHE A 203 -18.07 4.06 11.80
C PHE A 203 -17.66 3.91 13.27
N GLU A 204 -17.28 2.69 13.63
CA GLU A 204 -16.78 2.35 14.95
C GLU A 204 -15.25 2.19 14.94
N PRO A 205 -14.50 3.04 15.68
CA PRO A 205 -13.04 2.96 15.73
C PRO A 205 -12.57 1.87 16.73
N THR A 206 -13.15 0.67 16.64
CA THR A 206 -12.83 -0.50 17.47
C THR A 206 -12.15 -1.57 16.62
N LEU A 207 -11.34 -2.44 17.25
CA LEU A 207 -10.62 -3.48 16.51
C LEU A 207 -11.60 -4.48 15.87
N GLU A 208 -12.63 -4.86 16.62
CA GLU A 208 -13.67 -5.78 16.16
C GLU A 208 -14.41 -5.27 14.92
N ALA A 209 -14.86 -4.00 14.93
CA ALA A 209 -15.55 -3.42 13.78
C ALA A 209 -14.65 -3.34 12.54
N ASN A 210 -13.38 -2.99 12.71
CA ASN A 210 -12.41 -2.93 11.62
C ASN A 210 -12.08 -4.33 11.06
N ILE A 211 -11.99 -5.36 11.92
CA ILE A 211 -11.85 -6.76 11.50
C ILE A 211 -13.09 -7.18 10.71
N HIS A 212 -14.30 -6.91 11.21
CA HIS A 212 -15.54 -7.27 10.53
C HIS A 212 -15.67 -6.63 9.14
N PHE A 213 -15.32 -5.35 9.04
CA PHE A 213 -15.27 -4.64 7.76
C PHE A 213 -14.26 -5.31 6.80
N ALA A 214 -13.03 -5.55 7.26
CA ALA A 214 -11.99 -6.19 6.46
C ALA A 214 -12.41 -7.60 6.01
N GLN A 215 -12.98 -8.43 6.89
CA GLN A 215 -13.51 -9.74 6.55
C GLN A 215 -14.59 -9.67 5.47
N THR A 216 -15.46 -8.66 5.52
CA THR A 216 -16.50 -8.46 4.50
C THR A 216 -15.90 -8.12 3.14
N VAL A 217 -14.95 -7.19 3.09
CA VAL A 217 -14.24 -6.85 1.85
C VAL A 217 -13.45 -8.04 1.31
N LEU A 218 -12.72 -8.77 2.16
CA LEU A 218 -11.96 -9.96 1.75
C LEU A 218 -12.86 -11.04 1.16
N ARG A 219 -14.05 -11.29 1.74
CA ARG A 219 -15.03 -12.23 1.17
C ARG A 219 -15.51 -11.79 -0.21
N HIS A 220 -15.83 -10.52 -0.41
CA HIS A 220 -16.21 -10.00 -1.73
C HIS A 220 -15.08 -10.19 -2.74
N LEU A 221 -13.84 -9.82 -2.38
CA LEU A 221 -12.69 -9.96 -3.27
C LEU A 221 -12.37 -11.44 -3.58
N SER A 222 -12.53 -12.34 -2.62
CA SER A 222 -12.31 -13.78 -2.83
C SER A 222 -13.27 -14.37 -3.88
N GLN A 223 -14.48 -13.84 -4.02
CA GLN A 223 -15.46 -14.31 -5.02
C GLN A 223 -15.02 -14.01 -6.47
N GLU A 224 -14.23 -12.95 -6.66
CA GLU A 224 -13.82 -12.46 -7.97
C GLU A 224 -12.32 -12.64 -8.23
N LYS A 225 -11.61 -13.38 -7.35
CA LYS A 225 -10.15 -13.49 -7.37
C LYS A 225 -9.48 -12.11 -7.35
N GLY A 226 -10.03 -11.18 -6.58
CA GLY A 226 -9.49 -9.85 -6.35
C GLY A 226 -8.15 -9.87 -5.61
N ARG A 227 -7.57 -8.69 -5.41
CA ARG A 227 -6.32 -8.52 -4.66
C ARG A 227 -6.57 -7.59 -3.49
N ALA A 228 -6.01 -7.95 -2.34
CA ALA A 228 -6.12 -7.16 -1.12
C ALA A 228 -4.74 -6.84 -0.57
N TYR A 229 -4.69 -5.76 0.19
CA TYR A 229 -3.49 -5.28 0.83
C TYR A 229 -3.85 -4.79 2.25
N LEU A 230 -3.29 -5.44 3.25
CA LEU A 230 -3.58 -5.20 4.66
C LEU A 230 -2.54 -4.27 5.26
N MET A 231 -2.98 -3.24 5.95
CA MET A 231 -2.15 -2.22 6.60
C MET A 231 -2.37 -2.28 8.12
N PRO A 232 -1.72 -3.19 8.86
CA PRO A 232 -1.87 -3.30 10.32
C PRO A 232 -1.18 -2.14 11.07
N LEU A 233 -1.62 -0.90 10.81
CA LEU A 233 -1.02 0.30 11.38
C LEU A 233 -1.43 0.47 12.84
N ARG A 234 -0.43 0.61 13.71
CA ARG A 234 -0.61 0.86 15.16
C ARG A 234 -1.44 -0.21 15.89
N VAL A 235 -1.52 -1.41 15.34
CA VAL A 235 -2.07 -2.60 15.99
C VAL A 235 -1.01 -3.69 16.01
N LYS A 236 -1.16 -4.68 16.89
CA LYS A 236 -0.29 -5.85 16.88
C LYS A 236 -0.75 -6.84 15.82
N LEU A 237 0.21 -7.46 15.12
CA LEU A 237 -0.06 -8.41 14.04
C LEU A 237 -0.88 -9.63 14.53
N ASP A 238 -0.58 -10.12 15.75
CA ASP A 238 -1.26 -11.25 16.41
C ASP A 238 -2.73 -10.98 16.76
N GLN A 239 -3.11 -9.71 16.88
CA GLN A 239 -4.49 -9.31 17.17
C GLN A 239 -5.31 -9.06 15.90
N TYR A 240 -4.66 -8.64 14.81
CA TYR A 240 -5.36 -8.22 13.60
C TYR A 240 -5.38 -9.28 12.50
N LEU A 241 -4.28 -9.99 12.27
CA LEU A 241 -4.17 -10.89 11.12
C LEU A 241 -4.91 -12.23 11.29
N PRO A 242 -4.78 -12.97 12.42
CA PRO A 242 -5.41 -14.29 12.54
C PRO A 242 -6.93 -14.29 12.32
N PRO A 243 -7.71 -13.32 12.87
CA PRO A 243 -9.16 -13.26 12.62
C PRO A 243 -9.54 -13.10 11.15
N LEU A 244 -8.66 -12.54 10.30
CA LEU A 244 -8.95 -12.35 8.88
C LEU A 244 -8.87 -13.65 8.08
N ILE A 245 -8.27 -14.71 8.62
CA ILE A 245 -8.18 -16.02 7.95
C ILE A 245 -9.59 -16.59 7.71
N GLU A 246 -10.53 -16.35 8.62
CA GLU A 246 -11.91 -16.81 8.51
C GLU A 246 -12.61 -16.33 7.23
N ALA A 247 -12.23 -15.15 6.73
CA ALA A 247 -12.78 -14.59 5.50
C ALA A 247 -12.18 -15.17 4.21
N LEU A 248 -11.12 -15.98 4.32
CA LEU A 248 -10.38 -16.58 3.22
C LEU A 248 -10.69 -18.08 3.02
N ALA A 249 -11.43 -18.68 3.96
CA ALA A 249 -11.95 -20.04 3.85
C ALA A 249 -13.12 -20.12 2.86
#